data_AF-A0A357D118-F1
#
_entry.id   AF-A0A357D118-F1
#
_cell.length_a   1.000
_cell.length_b   1.000
_cell.length_c   1.000
_cell.angle_alpha   90.00
_cell.angle_beta   90.00
_cell.angle_gamma   90.00
#
_symmetry.space_group_name_H-M   'P 1'
#
loop_
_entity.id
_entity.type
_entity.pdbx_description
1 polymer ?
#
loop_
_entity_poly.entity_id
_entity_poly.type
_entity_poly.pdbx_seq_one_letter_code
_entity_poly.pdbx_strand_id
1 'polypeptide(L)' 'SIGIPLEQVSKMASLNPAKTLGIEGETGSISVGKYADITVLDRHLQVKYTLVNGKIV' A
#
# COMPACT_ATOMS: atom_id res chain seq x y z
N SER A 1 -10.65 4.17 -17.30
CA SER A 1 -10.36 3.00 -16.44
C SER A 1 -9.65 1.96 -17.29
N ILE A 2 -8.53 1.41 -16.81
CA ILE A 2 -7.71 0.40 -17.52
C ILE A 2 -8.26 -1.03 -17.42
N GLY A 3 -9.46 -1.22 -16.85
CA GLY A 3 -10.13 -2.53 -16.77
C GLY A 3 -9.55 -3.49 -15.71
N ILE A 4 -8.57 -3.03 -14.93
CA ILE A 4 -7.91 -3.84 -13.90
C ILE A 4 -8.64 -3.67 -12.55
N PRO A 5 -8.92 -4.75 -11.81
CA PRO A 5 -9.50 -4.67 -10.47
C PRO A 5 -8.64 -3.84 -9.51
N LEU A 6 -9.28 -3.04 -8.65
CA LEU A 6 -8.58 -2.16 -7.70
C LEU A 6 -7.62 -2.92 -6.78
N GLU A 7 -7.99 -4.13 -6.37
CA GLU A 7 -7.12 -5.00 -5.56
C GLU A 7 -5.80 -5.32 -6.27
N GLN A 8 -5.85 -5.57 -7.58
CA GLN A 8 -4.66 -5.85 -8.37
C GLN A 8 -3.81 -4.59 -8.55
N VAL A 9 -4.42 -3.43 -8.78
CA VAL A 9 -3.73 -2.13 -8.81
C VAL A 9 -3.04 -1.86 -7.46
N SER A 10 -3.70 -2.15 -6.34
CA SER A 10 -3.11 -2.01 -5.00
C SER A 10 -1.85 -2.87 -4.85
N LYS A 11 -1.90 -4.15 -5.27
CA LYS A 11 -0.73 -5.04 -5.24
C LYS A 11 0.40 -4.54 -6.14
N MET A 12 0.07 -4.02 -7.33
CA MET A 12 1.05 -3.43 -8.24
C MET A 12 1.77 -2.21 -7.66
N ALA A 13 1.07 -1.40 -6.86
CA ALA A 13 1.62 -0.21 -6.23
C ALA A 13 2.32 -0.46 -4.88
N SER A 14 2.22 -1.67 -4.30
CA SER A 14 2.73 -1.96 -2.94
C SER A 14 3.47 -3.30 -2.86
N LEU A 15 2.74 -4.42 -2.84
CA LEU A 15 3.32 -5.75 -2.63
C LEU A 15 4.32 -6.16 -3.72
N ASN A 16 4.02 -5.85 -4.98
CA ASN A 16 4.87 -6.24 -6.10
C ASN A 16 6.25 -5.58 -6.06
N PRO A 17 6.38 -4.25 -5.93
CA PRO A 17 7.69 -3.63 -5.77
C PRO A 17 8.41 -4.10 -4.49
N ALA A 18 7.69 -4.32 -3.38
CA ALA A 18 8.30 -4.86 -2.15
C ALA A 18 8.92 -6.26 -2.38
N LYS A 19 8.22 -7.15 -3.10
CA LYS A 19 8.74 -8.47 -3.49
C LYS A 19 9.94 -8.36 -4.44
N THR A 20 9.87 -7.46 -5.43
CA THR A 20 10.99 -7.24 -6.37
C THR A 20 12.26 -6.80 -5.64
N LEU A 21 12.12 -6.07 -4.53
CA LEU A 21 13.23 -5.62 -3.70
C LEU A 21 13.59 -6.59 -2.55
N GLY A 22 12.81 -7.66 -2.33
CA GLY A 22 13.02 -8.60 -1.22
C GLY A 22 12.70 -8.03 0.17
N ILE A 23 11.87 -6.99 0.25
CA ILE A 23 11.48 -6.30 1.50
C ILE A 23 10.01 -6.55 1.87
N GLU A 24 9.37 -7.54 1.25
CA GLU A 24 7.98 -7.90 1.54
C GLU A 24 7.81 -8.50 2.94
N GLY A 25 8.88 -8.85 3.66
CA GLY A 25 8.82 -9.14 5.08
C GLY A 25 8.55 -7.90 5.94
N GLU A 26 8.91 -6.72 5.46
CA GLU A 26 8.90 -5.45 6.19
C GLU A 26 7.74 -4.54 5.79
N THR A 27 7.40 -4.50 4.50
CA THR A 27 6.38 -3.57 3.94
C THR A 27 5.58 -4.20 2.79
N GLY A 28 4.79 -3.39 2.07
CA GLY A 28 4.05 -3.77 0.86
C GLY A 28 2.73 -4.52 1.09
N SER A 29 2.39 -4.88 2.33
CA SER A 29 1.06 -5.39 2.70
C SER A 29 0.72 -5.05 4.14
N ILE A 30 -0.57 -5.10 4.48
CA ILE A 30 -1.05 -4.90 5.85
C ILE A 30 -1.05 -6.25 6.57
N SER A 31 -0.13 -6.44 7.50
CA SER A 31 0.01 -7.66 8.31
C SER A 31 0.74 -7.34 9.61
N VAL A 32 0.51 -8.14 10.66
CA VAL A 32 1.20 -7.98 11.95
C VAL A 32 2.72 -8.12 11.76
N GLY A 33 3.49 -7.23 12.40
CA GLY A 33 4.96 -7.22 12.34
C GLY A 33 5.57 -6.36 11.25
N LYS A 34 4.77 -5.80 10.33
CA LYS A 34 5.23 -4.90 9.27
C LYS A 34 5.20 -3.43 9.67
N TYR A 35 5.92 -2.59 8.93
CA TYR A 35 5.82 -1.13 9.09
C TYR A 35 4.39 -0.65 8.82
N ALA A 36 3.93 0.28 9.66
CA ALA A 36 2.63 0.93 9.51
C ALA A 36 2.71 2.08 8.49
N ASP A 37 3.21 1.77 7.29
CA ASP A 37 3.23 2.66 6.13
C ASP A 37 1.96 2.42 5.30
N ILE A 38 1.00 3.33 5.39
CA ILE A 38 -0.36 3.12 4.90
C ILE A 38 -0.83 4.37 4.16
N THR A 39 -1.39 4.22 2.98
CA THR A 39 -2.13 5.31 2.29
C THR A 39 -3.62 4.98 2.30
N VAL A 40 -4.42 5.92 2.79
CA VAL A 40 -5.88 5.81 2.83
C VAL A 40 -6.46 6.62 1.69
N LEU A 41 -7.25 5.97 0.84
CA LEU A 41 -7.94 6.58 -0.29
C LEU A 41 -9.45 6.60 -0.04
N ASP A 42 -10.15 7.60 -0.58
CA ASP A 42 -11.61 7.58 -0.66
C ASP A 42 -12.13 6.83 -1.90
N ARG A 43 -13.46 6.81 -2.07
CA ARG A 43 -14.13 6.13 -3.20
C ARG A 43 -13.79 6.73 -4.56
N HIS A 44 -13.27 7.96 -4.59
CA HIS A 44 -12.80 8.64 -5.79
C HIS A 44 -11.28 8.49 -6.00
N LEU A 45 -10.64 7.60 -5.22
CA LEU A 45 -9.20 7.35 -5.21
C LEU A 45 -8.37 8.58 -4.82
N GLN A 46 -8.96 9.52 -4.09
CA GLN A 46 -8.25 10.67 -3.56
C GLN A 46 -7.60 10.33 -2.23
N VAL A 47 -6.37 10.78 -2.01
CA VAL A 47 -5.65 10.57 -0.75
C VAL A 47 -6.36 11.32 0.38
N LYS A 48 -6.74 10.59 1.42
CA LYS A 48 -7.26 11.14 2.68
C LYS A 48 -6.16 11.29 3.72
N TYR A 49 -5.31 10.27 3.84
CA TYR A 49 -4.22 10.23 4.80
C TYR A 49 -3.06 9.41 4.23
N THR A 50 -1.85 9.77 4.64
CA THR A 50 -0.68 8.90 4.55
C THR A 50 -0.12 8.72 5.95
N LEU A 51 0.21 7.49 6.31
CA LEU A 51 0.88 7.13 7.52
C LEU A 51 2.30 6.69 7.16
N VAL A 52 3.28 7.21 7.88
CA VAL A 52 4.68 6.78 7.81
C VAL A 52 5.09 6.33 9.20
N ASN A 53 5.47 5.07 9.36
CA ASN A 53 5.75 4.44 10.65
C ASN A 53 4.65 4.69 11.70
N GLY A 54 3.38 4.61 11.27
CA GLY A 54 2.21 4.78 12.14
C GLY A 54 1.85 6.23 12.49
N LYS A 55 2.55 7.23 11.94
CA LYS A 55 2.25 8.66 12.13
C LYS A 55 1.62 9.23 10.87
N ILE A 56 0.50 9.96 11.03
CA ILE A 56 -0.14 10.68 9.92
C ILE A 56 0.75 11.86 9.50
N VAL A 57 0.97 12.03 8.20
CA VAL A 57 1.76 13.10 7.58
C VAL A 57 0.96 13.85 6.50
#